data_AF-A0A3D4PDI3-F1
#
_entry.id   AF-A0A3D4PDI3-F1
#
_cell.length_a   1.000
_cell.length_b   1.000
_cell.length_c   1.000
_cell.angle_alpha   90.00
_cell.angle_beta   90.00
_cell.angle_gamma   90.00
#
_symmetry.space_group_name_H-M   'P 1'
#
loop_
_entity.id
_entity.type
_entity.pdbx_description
1 polymer ?
#
loop_
_entity_poly.entity_id
_entity_poly.type
_entity_poly.pdbx_seq_one_letter_code
_entity_poly.pdbx_strand_id
1 'polypeptide(L)'
;SQGKGEFGQVISQASIEQMVQRHRQGRVDQTLQHIVDYGLGVIIDSNEYGPQTVPYGFGTECSSKTFGHGGSQCAIAFADPVRERSVVIIANGRPGEGQHQKRFRQLLEALELDLKSLS
;
A
#
# COMPACT_ATOMS: atom_id res chain seq x y z
N SER A 1 5.15 15.39 9.48
CA SER A 1 4.18 16.41 8.98
C SER A 1 2.86 16.25 9.75
N GLN A 2 2.03 17.29 9.94
CA GLN A 2 0.73 17.13 10.66
C GLN A 2 -0.35 16.37 9.85
N GLY A 3 -0.01 15.72 8.74
CA GLY A 3 -0.96 14.99 7.88
C GLY A 3 -2.00 15.87 7.18
N LYS A 4 -1.68 17.15 6.91
CA LYS A 4 -2.59 18.14 6.31
C LYS A 4 -2.16 18.49 4.89
N GLY A 5 -3.14 18.61 3.99
CA GLY A 5 -2.94 19.16 2.65
C GLY A 5 -3.03 20.68 2.65
N GLU A 6 -3.00 21.28 1.45
CA GLU A 6 -3.12 22.73 1.26
C GLU A 6 -4.41 23.33 1.88
N PHE A 7 -5.51 22.55 1.87
CA PHE A 7 -6.80 22.93 2.45
C PHE A 7 -6.96 22.48 3.91
N GLY A 8 -5.87 22.09 4.57
CA GLY A 8 -5.89 21.60 5.94
C GLY A 8 -6.30 20.13 6.06
N GLN A 9 -6.91 19.79 7.19
CA GLN A 9 -7.35 18.43 7.51
C GLN A 9 -8.79 18.23 7.03
N VAL A 10 -8.97 17.38 6.02
CA VAL A 10 -10.30 17.11 5.43
C VAL A 10 -11.07 16.00 6.16
N ILE A 11 -10.38 15.19 6.97
CA ILE A 11 -10.97 14.07 7.71
C ILE A 11 -10.38 14.01 9.13
N SER A 12 -11.21 13.73 10.13
CA SER A 12 -10.75 13.67 11.52
C SER A 12 -9.75 12.53 11.74
N GLN A 13 -8.85 12.70 12.71
CA GLN A 13 -7.87 11.66 13.08
C GLN A 13 -8.56 10.37 13.52
N ALA A 14 -9.62 10.47 14.31
CA ALA A 14 -10.41 9.32 14.75
C ALA A 14 -11.03 8.57 13.56
N SER A 15 -11.49 9.29 12.52
CA SER A 15 -12.01 8.66 11.30
C SER A 15 -10.92 7.94 10.52
N ILE A 16 -9.71 8.51 10.42
CA ILE A 16 -8.56 7.83 9.80
C ILE A 16 -8.26 6.53 10.55
N GLU A 17 -8.15 6.58 11.89
CA GLU A 17 -7.87 5.42 12.73
C GLU A 17 -8.89 4.30 12.55
N GLN A 18 -10.17 4.64 12.41
CA GLN A 18 -11.22 3.66 12.12
C GLN A 18 -11.11 3.10 10.69
N MET A 19 -10.77 3.93 9.70
CA MET A 19 -10.64 3.50 8.31
C MET A 19 -9.48 2.51 8.11
N VAL A 20 -8.38 2.68 8.83
CA VAL A 20 -7.15 1.89 8.64
C VAL A 20 -7.02 0.70 9.60
N GLN A 21 -8.01 0.48 10.46
CA GLN A 21 -8.11 -0.78 11.22
C GLN A 21 -8.39 -1.95 10.28
N ARG A 22 -7.94 -3.16 10.65
CA ARG A 22 -8.28 -4.37 9.91
C ARG A 22 -9.74 -4.75 10.20
N HIS A 23 -10.63 -4.48 9.25
CA HIS A 23 -12.04 -4.88 9.29
C HIS A 23 -12.24 -6.27 8.67
N ARG A 24 -11.34 -6.68 7.79
CA ARG A 24 -11.23 -8.05 7.27
C ARG A 24 -9.78 -8.49 7.37
N GLN A 25 -9.51 -9.49 8.20
CA GLN A 25 -8.16 -10.01 8.48
C GLN A 25 -8.06 -11.51 8.19
N GLY A 26 -6.94 -11.95 7.62
CA GLY A 26 -6.56 -13.37 7.53
C GLY A 26 -7.47 -14.20 6.63
N ARG A 27 -8.18 -13.57 5.70
CA ARG A 27 -9.10 -14.23 4.77
C ARG A 27 -8.59 -14.19 3.34
N VAL A 28 -8.73 -15.31 2.63
CA VAL A 28 -8.45 -15.41 1.19
C VAL A 28 -9.40 -14.48 0.43
N ASP A 29 -8.82 -13.53 -0.29
CA ASP A 29 -9.52 -12.75 -1.31
C ASP A 29 -9.69 -13.60 -2.57
N GLN A 30 -10.93 -13.79 -3.02
CA GLN A 30 -11.24 -14.64 -4.17
C GLN A 30 -10.95 -13.96 -5.51
N THR A 31 -10.67 -12.66 -5.54
CA THR A 31 -10.26 -11.96 -6.76
C THR A 31 -8.75 -12.05 -6.92
N LEU A 32 -8.03 -11.76 -5.84
CA LEU A 32 -6.56 -11.76 -5.80
C LEU A 32 -5.95 -13.14 -5.57
N GLN A 33 -6.78 -14.12 -5.18
CA GLN A 33 -6.37 -15.50 -4.89
C GLN A 33 -5.23 -15.56 -3.85
N HIS A 34 -5.25 -14.64 -2.89
CA HIS A 34 -4.26 -14.51 -1.82
C HIS A 34 -4.94 -14.03 -0.54
N ILE A 35 -4.32 -14.23 0.63
CA ILE A 35 -4.77 -13.58 1.87
C ILE A 35 -4.37 -12.10 1.79
N VAL A 36 -5.37 -11.22 1.92
CA VAL A 36 -5.20 -9.76 1.89
C VAL A 36 -6.15 -9.15 2.93
N ASP A 37 -5.61 -8.26 3.73
CA ASP A 37 -6.34 -7.55 4.77
C ASP A 37 -6.89 -6.22 4.27
N TYR A 38 -8.09 -5.88 4.75
CA TYR A 38 -8.78 -4.66 4.35
C TYR A 38 -9.23 -3.85 5.56
N GLY A 39 -9.10 -2.54 5.42
CA GLY A 39 -9.81 -1.56 6.22
C GLY A 39 -11.10 -1.11 5.54
N LEU A 40 -11.57 0.10 5.88
CA LEU A 40 -12.72 0.70 5.22
C LEU A 40 -12.27 1.45 3.96
N GLY A 41 -12.32 0.78 2.82
CA GLY A 41 -11.98 1.35 1.50
C GLY A 41 -10.50 1.32 1.14
N VAL A 42 -9.66 0.72 1.99
CA VAL A 42 -8.21 0.58 1.77
C VAL A 42 -7.75 -0.86 2.01
N ILE A 43 -6.66 -1.25 1.35
CA ILE A 43 -5.89 -2.44 1.65
C ILE A 43 -4.91 -2.10 2.78
N ILE A 44 -4.76 -3.01 3.74
CA ILE A 44 -3.76 -2.92 4.81
C ILE A 44 -2.61 -3.87 4.46
N ASP A 45 -1.40 -3.50 4.84
CA ASP A 45 -0.24 -4.38 4.68
C ASP A 45 -0.54 -5.81 5.14
N SER A 46 -0.16 -6.75 4.28
CA SER A 46 -0.45 -8.17 4.37
C SER A 46 0.83 -9.01 4.20
N ASN A 47 2.00 -8.38 4.34
CA ASN A 47 3.31 -9.02 4.20
C ASN A 47 3.47 -10.25 5.11
N GLU A 48 2.77 -10.33 6.25
CA GLU A 48 2.75 -11.52 7.11
C GLU A 48 2.28 -12.81 6.40
N TYR A 49 1.51 -12.68 5.31
CA TYR A 49 0.98 -13.81 4.55
C TYR A 49 1.82 -14.19 3.31
N GLY A 50 2.93 -13.50 3.06
CA GLY A 50 3.81 -13.76 1.91
C GLY A 50 4.31 -12.48 1.27
N PRO A 51 5.39 -11.86 1.77
CA PRO A 51 5.80 -10.51 1.37
C PRO A 51 6.21 -10.40 -0.11
N GLN A 52 6.51 -11.54 -0.75
CA GLN A 52 6.87 -11.62 -2.17
C GLN A 52 5.68 -11.96 -3.08
N THR A 53 4.57 -12.41 -2.52
CA THR A 53 3.44 -12.99 -3.26
C THR A 53 2.15 -12.20 -3.12
N VAL A 54 2.02 -11.34 -2.10
CA VAL A 54 0.85 -10.46 -1.92
C VAL A 54 0.64 -9.60 -3.18
N PRO A 55 -0.50 -9.75 -3.89
CA PRO A 55 -0.82 -8.90 -5.02
C PRO A 55 -1.10 -7.47 -4.55
N TYR A 56 -0.60 -6.48 -5.28
CA TYR A 56 -0.75 -5.06 -4.94
C TYR A 56 -0.20 -4.69 -3.55
N GLY A 57 0.81 -5.42 -3.07
CA GLY A 57 1.51 -5.11 -1.82
C GLY A 57 2.35 -3.84 -1.89
N PHE A 58 2.67 -3.27 -0.72
CA PHE A 58 3.32 -1.95 -0.59
C PHE A 58 4.85 -2.01 -0.46
N GLY A 59 5.45 -3.14 -0.82
CA GLY A 59 6.88 -3.43 -0.68
C GLY A 59 7.16 -4.30 0.54
N THR A 60 8.21 -5.11 0.47
CA THR A 60 8.54 -6.14 1.47
C THR A 60 8.98 -5.57 2.80
N GLU A 61 9.44 -4.32 2.80
CA GLU A 61 9.90 -3.65 4.01
C GLU A 61 8.86 -2.69 4.58
N CYS A 62 7.70 -2.45 3.96
CA CYS A 62 6.71 -1.52 4.51
C CYS A 62 6.26 -1.92 5.92
N SER A 63 5.83 -0.94 6.73
CA SER A 63 5.42 -1.25 8.11
C SER A 63 4.07 -1.98 8.10
N SER A 64 3.79 -2.75 9.16
CA SER A 64 2.50 -3.46 9.32
C SER A 64 1.28 -2.53 9.47
N LYS A 65 1.52 -1.22 9.61
CA LYS A 65 0.50 -0.16 9.63
C LYS A 65 0.35 0.56 8.29
N THR A 66 1.06 0.12 7.24
CA THR A 66 0.93 0.69 5.90
C THR A 66 -0.44 0.38 5.34
N PHE A 67 -1.07 1.39 4.72
CA PHE A 67 -2.38 1.26 4.10
C PHE A 67 -2.45 2.04 2.79
N GLY A 68 -3.27 1.56 1.86
CA GLY A 68 -3.32 2.16 0.53
C GLY A 68 -4.22 1.40 -0.43
N HIS A 69 -4.00 1.60 -1.72
CA HIS A 69 -4.73 0.90 -2.78
C HIS A 69 -3.93 0.83 -4.08
N GLY A 70 -4.13 -0.25 -4.83
CA GLY A 70 -3.65 -0.41 -6.20
C GLY A 70 -4.68 0.04 -7.24
N GLY A 71 -4.25 0.73 -8.29
CA GLY A 71 -5.06 0.97 -9.48
C GLY A 71 -4.89 -0.18 -10.47
N SER A 72 -5.97 -0.58 -11.16
CA SER A 72 -5.99 -1.74 -12.08
C SER A 72 -4.81 -1.73 -13.06
N GLN A 73 -3.78 -2.51 -12.70
CA GLN A 73 -2.54 -2.73 -13.44
C GLN A 73 -1.69 -1.49 -13.77
N CYS A 74 -1.97 -0.32 -13.18
CA CYS A 74 -1.32 0.94 -13.57
C CYS A 74 -0.78 1.80 -12.43
N ALA A 75 -1.22 1.59 -11.18
CA ALA A 75 -0.83 2.49 -10.10
C ALA A 75 -0.79 1.79 -8.74
N ILE A 76 -0.06 2.39 -7.80
CA ILE A 76 -0.16 2.12 -6.37
C ILE A 76 -0.04 3.44 -5.60
N ALA A 77 -0.84 3.59 -4.56
CA ALA A 77 -0.74 4.71 -3.64
C ALA A 77 -0.90 4.21 -2.22
N PHE A 78 -0.03 4.62 -1.30
CA PHE A 78 -0.09 4.22 0.11
C PHE A 78 0.52 5.26 1.04
N ALA A 79 0.18 5.13 2.32
CA ALA A 79 0.81 5.83 3.42
C ALA A 79 1.39 4.83 4.42
N ASP A 80 2.63 5.08 4.87
CA ASP A 80 3.28 4.34 5.96
C ASP A 80 3.47 5.31 7.13
N PRO A 81 2.58 5.27 8.14
CA PRO A 81 2.64 6.21 9.26
C PRO A 81 3.83 5.94 10.20
N VAL A 82 4.42 4.74 10.18
CA VAL A 82 5.60 4.42 11.01
C VAL A 82 6.86 5.06 10.41
N ARG A 83 6.92 5.12 9.08
CA ARG A 83 8.01 5.78 8.33
C ARG A 83 7.72 7.23 7.95
N GLU A 84 6.58 7.76 8.39
CA GLU A 84 6.12 9.13 8.11
C GLU A 84 6.13 9.53 6.63
N ARG A 85 5.75 8.61 5.73
CA ARG A 85 5.79 8.86 4.28
C ARG A 85 4.52 8.45 3.56
N SER A 86 4.30 9.08 2.41
CA SER A 86 3.24 8.74 1.46
C SER A 86 3.85 8.58 0.08
N VAL A 87 3.43 7.55 -0.64
CA VAL A 87 4.00 7.16 -1.93
C VAL A 87 2.89 7.01 -2.94
N VAL A 88 3.11 7.55 -4.14
CA VAL A 88 2.25 7.35 -5.30
C VAL A 88 3.14 7.01 -6.49
N ILE A 89 2.89 5.86 -7.12
CA ILE A 89 3.57 5.46 -8.35
C ILE A 89 2.50 5.20 -9.39
N ILE A 90 2.62 5.87 -10.54
CA ILE A 90 1.71 5.75 -11.67
C ILE A 90 2.52 5.40 -12.91
N ALA A 91 2.06 4.40 -13.65
CA ALA A 91 2.63 3.98 -14.91
C ALA A 91 1.57 4.00 -16.01
N ASN A 92 1.98 4.40 -17.21
CA ASN A 92 1.12 4.34 -18.38
C ASN A 92 0.86 2.88 -18.79
N GLY A 93 -0.37 2.62 -19.26
CA GLY A 93 -0.80 1.32 -19.77
C GLY A 93 -1.15 0.27 -18.70
N ARG A 94 -1.76 -0.83 -19.16
CA ARG A 94 -2.17 -1.99 -18.35
C ARG A 94 -1.50 -3.25 -18.91
N PRO A 95 -0.31 -3.63 -18.42
CA PRO A 95 0.52 -4.67 -19.04
C PRO A 95 0.07 -6.10 -18.71
N GLY A 96 -1.09 -6.29 -18.07
CA GLY A 96 -1.51 -7.57 -17.50
C GLY A 96 -1.01 -7.74 -16.05
N GLU A 97 -1.71 -8.61 -15.32
CA GLU A 97 -1.57 -8.74 -13.87
C GLU A 97 -0.14 -9.14 -13.46
N GLY A 98 0.41 -10.23 -14.01
CA GLY A 98 1.75 -10.71 -13.65
C GLY A 98 2.85 -9.67 -13.90
N GLN A 99 2.78 -8.95 -15.02
CA GLN A 99 3.76 -7.93 -15.37
C GLN A 99 3.60 -6.66 -14.52
N HIS A 100 2.38 -6.28 -14.18
CA HIS A 100 2.13 -5.21 -13.21
C HIS A 100 2.76 -5.55 -11.86
N GLN A 101 2.45 -6.74 -11.32
CA GLN A 101 2.97 -7.18 -10.02
C GLN A 101 4.50 -7.22 -10.00
N LYS A 102 5.13 -7.76 -11.05
CA LYS A 102 6.60 -7.76 -11.19
C LYS A 102 7.17 -6.34 -11.21
N ARG A 103 6.63 -5.47 -12.08
CA ARG A 103 7.09 -4.08 -12.23
C ARG A 103 6.97 -3.30 -10.92
N PHE A 104 5.83 -3.38 -10.25
CA PHE A 104 5.59 -2.60 -9.04
C PHE A 104 6.39 -3.12 -7.84
N ARG A 105 6.61 -4.43 -7.70
CA ARG A 105 7.54 -4.96 -6.68
C ARG A 105 8.95 -4.40 -6.87
N GLN A 106 9.47 -4.43 -8.10
CA GLN A 106 10.80 -3.90 -8.41
C GLN A 106 10.90 -2.39 -8.16
N LEU A 107 9.87 -1.63 -8.53
CA LEU A 107 9.84 -0.18 -8.28
C LEU A 107 9.79 0.16 -6.79
N LEU A 108 9.01 -0.58 -6.00
CA LEU A 108 8.90 -0.38 -4.55
C LEU A 108 10.19 -0.74 -3.83
N GLU A 109 10.86 -1.82 -4.25
CA GLU A 109 12.17 -2.22 -3.73
C GLU A 109 13.25 -1.17 -4.06
N ALA A 110 13.31 -0.72 -5.32
CA ALA A 110 14.23 0.34 -5.72
C ALA A 110 13.99 1.65 -4.95
N LEU A 111 12.71 2.04 -4.79
CA LEU A 111 12.33 3.20 -3.99
C LEU A 111 12.82 3.08 -2.54
N GLU A 112 12.66 1.90 -1.91
CA GLU A 112 13.12 1.70 -0.54
C GLU A 112 14.64 1.80 -0.42
N LEU A 113 15.38 1.22 -1.37
CA LEU A 113 16.84 1.33 -1.42
C LEU A 113 17.29 2.78 -1.56
N ASP A 114 16.67 3.53 -2.48
CA ASP A 114 16.98 4.95 -2.68
C ASP A 114 16.67 5.76 -1.41
N LEU A 115 15.52 5.56 -0.77
CA LEU A 115 15.14 6.28 0.44
C LEU A 115 16.07 5.99 1.62
N LYS A 116 16.54 4.75 1.77
CA LYS A 116 17.54 4.39 2.80
C LYS A 116 18.90 5.03 2.55
N SER A 117 19.24 5.37 1.31
CA SER A 117 20.50 6.06 1.00
C SER A 117 20.49 7.54 1.40
N LEU A 118 19.31 8.11 1.68
CA LEU A 118 19.11 9.51 2.05
C LEU A 118 19.02 9.76 3.56
N SER A 119 18.99 8.71 4.37
CA SER A 119 18.93 8.74 5.85
C SER A 119 20.31 8.57 6.46
#